data_AF-A0A2V2G434-F1
#
_entry.id   AF-A0A2V2G434-F1
#
_cell.length_a   1.000
_cell.length_b   1.000
_cell.length_c   1.000
_cell.angle_alpha   90.00
_cell.angle_beta   90.00
_cell.angle_gamma   90.00
#
_symmetry.space_group_name_H-M   'P 1'
#
loop_
_entity.id
_entity.type
_entity.pdbx_description
1 polymer ?
#
loop_
_entity_poly.entity_id
_entity_poly.type
_entity_poly.pdbx_seq_one_letter_code
_entity_poly.pdbx_strand_id
1 'polypeptide(L)'
;MISSIDEEKCTGCGTCVKTCALDVFRLDTRNPKVAPCMAACPAGNDLRQIHYLLQQSRLDEALSRLKQTMPFPALAGRLCHRPCEKPCSRHALDESVNIAGIETFLGDRDLKRSVLPVPLRHLFKVAVIGAGTAGLAAAWYLTEAGFPVTVFEAGEKAGGHIRENKTCAAILDTYVDQLQSMGTEVRHACRISLNYACWKEDLEDMGFRAVVIATGSPLNGEAPQGLELSESGRIKVDSHTFQSSVRTIFAVGDAALDNASEVQTMISGKKAAQAIGNILQGANADMGMHFRRHTLPSRSPSGLERLSRHPPTADGSMTLESALEESQRCLTCGSRAYIAYPDDCMTCFACETHCPAGAIDVDPFKEFHPRHLDRRFIGGRK
;
A
#
# COMPACT_ATOMS: atom_id res chain seq x y z
N MET A 1 33.89 10.50 -17.46
CA MET A 1 32.93 9.63 -16.73
C MET A 1 31.62 10.39 -16.55
N ILE A 2 30.51 9.75 -16.16
CA ILE A 2 29.28 10.51 -15.87
C ILE A 2 29.57 11.49 -14.72
N SER A 3 29.48 12.79 -15.00
CA SER A 3 29.86 13.85 -14.05
C SER A 3 28.74 14.14 -13.06
N SER A 4 27.49 14.13 -13.54
CA SER A 4 26.32 14.43 -12.73
C SER A 4 25.02 13.95 -13.37
N ILE A 5 23.98 13.82 -12.53
CA ILE A 5 22.59 13.71 -12.94
C ILE A 5 21.85 14.88 -12.29
N ASP A 6 21.24 15.74 -13.10
CA ASP A 6 20.38 16.82 -12.65
C ASP A 6 19.08 16.23 -12.10
N GLU A 7 19.00 16.15 -10.76
CA GLU A 7 17.85 15.58 -10.08
C GLU A 7 16.56 16.37 -10.30
N GLU A 8 16.62 17.66 -10.61
CA GLU A 8 15.41 18.43 -10.86
C GLU A 8 14.81 18.03 -12.21
N LYS A 9 15.66 17.92 -13.24
CA LYS A 9 15.26 17.51 -14.60
C LYS A 9 14.95 16.03 -14.74
N CYS A 10 15.66 15.14 -14.04
CA CYS A 10 15.60 13.70 -14.28
C CYS A 10 14.19 13.10 -14.09
N THR A 11 13.44 12.82 -15.15
CA THR A 11 12.05 12.34 -15.03
C THR A 11 11.87 10.89 -14.54
N GLY A 12 12.95 10.18 -14.20
CA GLY A 12 12.89 8.77 -13.82
C GLY A 12 12.66 7.84 -14.98
N CYS A 13 13.06 8.31 -16.16
CA CYS A 13 12.61 7.83 -17.44
C CYS A 13 12.94 6.36 -17.73
N GLY A 14 14.08 5.91 -17.19
CA GLY A 14 14.69 4.61 -17.46
C GLY A 14 15.50 4.57 -18.77
N THR A 15 15.47 5.60 -19.62
CA THR A 15 16.21 5.58 -20.89
C THR A 15 17.71 5.37 -20.69
N CYS A 16 18.31 6.01 -19.68
CA CYS A 16 19.71 5.80 -19.34
C CYS A 16 20.03 4.35 -18.95
N VAL A 17 19.09 3.66 -18.28
CA VAL A 17 19.23 2.22 -17.95
C VAL A 17 19.12 1.37 -19.20
N LYS A 18 18.15 1.65 -20.08
CA LYS A 18 17.91 0.87 -21.31
C LYS A 18 19.00 1.05 -22.36
N THR A 19 19.57 2.26 -22.48
CA THR A 19 20.55 2.60 -23.52
C THR A 19 22.00 2.31 -23.08
N CYS A 20 22.26 2.19 -21.78
CA CYS A 20 23.61 1.94 -21.29
C CYS A 20 24.01 0.48 -21.47
N ALA A 21 24.87 0.19 -22.45
CA ALA A 21 25.40 -1.15 -22.72
C ALA A 21 26.17 -1.77 -21.54
N LEU A 22 26.69 -0.94 -20.63
CA LEU A 22 27.44 -1.35 -19.45
C LEU A 22 26.62 -1.31 -18.16
N ASP A 23 25.31 -1.08 -18.28
CA ASP A 23 24.37 -1.15 -17.15
C ASP A 23 24.75 -0.30 -15.91
N VAL A 24 25.38 0.85 -16.13
CA VAL A 24 25.92 1.75 -15.10
C VAL A 24 24.83 2.39 -14.22
N PHE A 25 23.62 2.52 -14.76
CA PHE A 25 22.52 3.24 -14.10
C PHE A 25 21.57 2.30 -13.38
N ARG A 26 20.98 2.80 -12.30
CA ARG A 26 19.82 2.18 -11.64
C ARG A 26 18.72 3.24 -11.47
N LEU A 27 17.49 2.79 -11.27
CA LEU A 27 16.38 3.67 -10.90
C LEU A 27 16.16 3.57 -9.39
N ASP A 28 16.17 4.72 -8.73
CA ASP A 28 15.69 4.84 -7.37
C ASP A 28 14.21 5.20 -7.39
N THR A 29 13.38 4.33 -6.83
CA THR A 29 11.93 4.58 -6.68
C THR A 29 11.61 5.38 -5.42
N ARG A 30 12.58 5.56 -4.51
CA ARG A 30 12.45 6.33 -3.26
C ARG A 30 12.44 7.82 -3.59
N ASN A 31 11.25 8.32 -3.92
CA ASN A 31 11.01 9.75 -4.09
C ASN A 31 9.86 10.14 -3.15
N PRO A 32 10.02 11.17 -2.31
CA PRO A 32 8.97 11.64 -1.40
C PRO A 32 7.70 12.11 -2.13
N LYS A 33 7.83 12.48 -3.41
CA LYS A 33 6.69 12.84 -4.26
C LYS A 33 6.06 11.58 -4.86
N VAL A 34 4.74 11.52 -4.81
CA VAL A 34 3.96 10.33 -5.21
C VAL A 34 3.57 10.38 -6.68
N ALA A 35 3.50 9.21 -7.33
CA ALA A 35 3.00 9.10 -8.70
C ALA A 35 1.48 9.39 -8.74
N PRO A 36 0.93 9.81 -9.90
CA PRO A 36 -0.51 10.06 -10.03
C PRO A 36 -1.41 8.89 -9.62
N CYS A 37 -1.00 7.65 -9.96
CA CYS A 37 -1.71 6.43 -9.56
C CYS A 37 -1.69 6.19 -8.04
N MET A 38 -0.56 6.47 -7.39
CA MET A 38 -0.41 6.36 -5.93
C MET A 38 -1.24 7.41 -5.19
N ALA A 39 -1.36 8.62 -5.75
CA ALA A 39 -2.20 9.67 -5.20
C ALA A 39 -3.69 9.32 -5.23
N ALA A 40 -4.13 8.63 -6.29
CA ALA A 40 -5.51 8.17 -6.41
C ALA A 40 -5.81 6.86 -5.66
N CYS A 41 -4.78 6.14 -5.18
CA CYS A 41 -4.97 4.91 -4.43
C CYS A 41 -5.38 5.22 -2.98
N PRO A 42 -6.60 4.85 -2.54
CA PRO A 42 -7.03 5.10 -1.16
C PRO A 42 -6.13 4.39 -0.14
N ALA A 43 -5.60 3.20 -0.50
CA ALA A 43 -4.69 2.43 0.35
C ALA A 43 -3.30 3.05 0.48
N GLY A 44 -2.94 3.91 -0.47
CA GLY A 44 -1.59 4.45 -0.57
C GLY A 44 -0.54 3.41 -0.94
N ASN A 45 -0.92 2.39 -1.71
CA ASN A 45 0.01 1.40 -2.24
C ASN A 45 1.15 2.11 -3.00
N ASP A 46 2.39 1.68 -2.78
CA ASP A 46 3.53 2.17 -3.57
C ASP A 46 3.61 1.44 -4.91
N LEU A 47 2.67 1.80 -5.79
CA LEU A 47 2.54 1.23 -7.12
C LEU A 47 3.82 1.42 -7.95
N ARG A 48 4.56 2.51 -7.73
CA ARG A 48 5.84 2.73 -8.41
C ARG A 48 6.84 1.63 -8.04
N GLN A 49 7.03 1.40 -6.74
CA GLN A 49 7.99 0.42 -6.26
C GLN A 49 7.54 -1.02 -6.55
N ILE A 50 6.25 -1.33 -6.40
CA ILE A 50 5.69 -2.65 -6.70
C ILE A 50 5.99 -3.03 -8.16
N HIS A 51 5.67 -2.14 -9.11
CA HIS A 51 5.91 -2.41 -10.52
C HIS A 51 7.41 -2.45 -10.85
N TYR A 52 8.24 -1.61 -10.23
CA TYR A 52 9.70 -1.66 -10.42
C TYR A 52 10.32 -2.97 -9.94
N LEU A 53 9.83 -3.54 -8.84
CA LEU A 53 10.25 -4.85 -8.34
C LEU A 53 9.81 -5.97 -9.29
N LEU A 54 8.60 -5.89 -9.84
CA LEU A 54 8.11 -6.83 -10.86
C LEU A 54 8.93 -6.76 -12.15
N GLN A 55 9.36 -5.57 -12.57
CA GLN A 55 10.25 -5.39 -13.73
C GLN A 55 11.61 -6.11 -13.56
N GLN A 56 12.00 -6.40 -12.33
CA GLN A 56 13.21 -7.16 -11.96
C GLN A 56 12.90 -8.62 -11.60
N SER A 57 11.66 -9.09 -11.82
CA SER A 57 11.19 -10.42 -11.43
C SER A 57 11.26 -10.70 -9.91
N ARG A 58 11.32 -9.65 -9.07
CA ARG A 58 11.38 -9.73 -7.60
C ARG A 58 9.98 -9.84 -7.00
N LEU A 59 9.29 -10.94 -7.31
CA LEU A 59 7.87 -11.16 -7.00
C LEU A 59 7.56 -11.06 -5.50
N ASP A 60 8.36 -11.71 -4.67
CA ASP A 60 8.08 -11.80 -3.22
C ASP A 60 8.29 -10.46 -2.52
N GLU A 61 9.21 -9.63 -3.01
CA GLU A 61 9.42 -8.27 -2.53
C GLU A 61 8.31 -7.33 -3.00
N ALA A 62 7.84 -7.48 -4.25
CA ALA A 62 6.70 -6.73 -4.75
C ALA A 62 5.43 -7.03 -3.92
N LEU A 63 5.18 -8.31 -3.62
CA LEU A 63 4.10 -8.72 -2.73
C LEU A 63 4.28 -8.16 -1.32
N SER A 64 5.49 -8.26 -0.75
CA SER A 64 5.78 -7.73 0.59
C SER A 64 5.53 -6.21 0.64
N ARG A 65 5.87 -5.48 -0.42
CA ARG A 65 5.60 -4.04 -0.53
C ARG A 65 4.11 -3.73 -0.62
N LEU A 66 3.32 -4.53 -1.34
CA LEU A 66 1.86 -4.42 -1.39
C LEU A 66 1.23 -4.69 -0.01
N LYS A 67 1.70 -5.72 0.71
CA LYS A 67 1.17 -6.10 2.03
C LYS A 67 1.38 -5.06 3.12
N GLN A 68 2.37 -4.18 2.97
CA GLN A 68 2.57 -3.07 3.90
C GLN A 68 1.36 -2.12 3.99
N THR A 69 0.54 -2.04 2.94
CA THR A 69 -0.65 -1.19 2.89
C THR A 69 -1.96 -1.94 2.73
N MET A 70 -1.92 -3.19 2.27
CA MET A 70 -3.10 -4.01 2.04
C MET A 70 -2.92 -5.43 2.59
N PRO A 71 -3.58 -5.80 3.72
CA PRO A 71 -3.34 -7.10 4.34
C PRO A 71 -3.93 -8.26 3.52
N PHE A 72 -4.98 -7.97 2.71
CA PHE A 72 -5.71 -8.95 1.89
C PHE A 72 -5.65 -8.61 0.40
N PRO A 73 -4.47 -8.68 -0.24
CA PRO A 73 -4.29 -8.26 -1.63
C PRO A 73 -5.17 -9.02 -2.62
N ALA A 74 -5.41 -10.32 -2.40
CA ALA A 74 -6.26 -11.14 -3.28
C ALA A 74 -7.72 -10.68 -3.29
N LEU A 75 -8.20 -10.16 -2.16
CA LEU A 75 -9.54 -9.61 -2.02
C LEU A 75 -9.60 -8.21 -2.64
N ALA A 76 -8.62 -7.36 -2.31
CA ALA A 76 -8.53 -6.00 -2.82
C ALA A 76 -8.47 -5.96 -4.36
N GLY A 77 -7.68 -6.83 -5.00
CA GLY A 77 -7.57 -6.88 -6.46
C GLY A 77 -8.89 -7.16 -7.17
N ARG A 78 -9.80 -7.90 -6.52
CA ARG A 78 -11.13 -8.27 -7.04
C ARG A 78 -12.23 -7.26 -6.72
N LEU A 79 -12.17 -6.60 -5.57
CA LEU A 79 -13.20 -5.65 -5.11
C LEU A 79 -12.90 -4.19 -5.47
N CYS A 80 -11.64 -3.86 -5.77
CA CYS A 80 -11.24 -2.48 -6.05
C CYS A 80 -11.82 -1.97 -7.38
N HIS A 81 -12.38 -0.75 -7.34
CA HIS A 81 -12.86 -0.02 -8.53
C HIS A 81 -11.74 0.67 -9.33
N ARG A 82 -10.47 0.36 -9.04
CA ARG A 82 -9.27 0.74 -9.81
C ARG A 82 -9.10 2.26 -10.00
N PRO A 83 -9.22 3.10 -8.95
CA PRO A 83 -9.09 4.55 -9.12
C PRO A 83 -7.70 4.97 -9.61
N CYS A 84 -6.69 4.18 -9.30
CA CYS A 84 -5.29 4.39 -9.67
C CYS A 84 -5.01 4.29 -11.17
N GLU A 85 -5.86 3.59 -11.94
CA GLU A 85 -5.66 3.42 -13.39
C GLU A 85 -6.08 4.68 -14.18
N LYS A 86 -7.08 5.44 -13.70
CA LYS A 86 -7.59 6.65 -14.36
C LYS A 86 -6.51 7.74 -14.56
N PRO A 87 -5.73 8.15 -13.54
CA PRO A 87 -4.68 9.16 -13.69
C PRO A 87 -3.35 8.58 -14.21
N CYS A 88 -3.31 7.32 -14.64
CA CYS A 88 -2.06 6.68 -15.07
C CYS A 88 -1.46 7.42 -16.27
N SER A 89 -0.21 7.89 -16.15
CA SER A 89 0.44 8.68 -17.21
C SER A 89 0.59 7.92 -18.54
N ARG A 90 0.56 6.58 -18.51
CA ARG A 90 0.61 5.72 -19.70
C ARG A 90 -0.64 5.86 -20.59
N HIS A 91 -1.79 6.24 -20.01
CA HIS A 91 -3.05 6.43 -20.73
C HIS A 91 -2.96 7.47 -21.87
N ALA A 92 -1.97 8.37 -21.84
CA ALA A 92 -1.77 9.34 -22.91
C ALA A 92 -1.04 8.76 -24.16
N LEU A 93 -0.52 7.52 -24.09
CA LEU A 93 0.20 6.85 -25.19
C LEU A 93 -0.61 5.71 -25.81
N ASP A 94 -1.07 4.80 -24.95
CA ASP A 94 -1.91 3.65 -25.25
C ASP A 94 -2.94 3.49 -24.13
N GLU A 95 -2.96 2.38 -23.40
CA GLU A 95 -3.89 2.14 -22.30
C GLU A 95 -3.20 2.25 -20.94
N SER A 96 -3.95 2.48 -19.88
CA SER A 96 -3.42 2.42 -18.52
C SER A 96 -2.75 1.06 -18.26
N VAL A 97 -1.76 1.06 -17.36
CA VAL A 97 -1.25 -0.20 -16.81
C VAL A 97 -2.39 -0.90 -16.07
N ASN A 98 -2.56 -2.20 -16.30
CA ASN A 98 -3.52 -3.07 -15.62
C ASN A 98 -3.03 -3.39 -14.20
N ILE A 99 -3.05 -2.36 -13.35
CA ILE A 99 -2.62 -2.40 -11.95
C ILE A 99 -3.45 -3.41 -11.18
N ALA A 100 -4.76 -3.47 -11.42
CA ALA A 100 -5.62 -4.39 -10.70
C ALA A 100 -5.34 -5.86 -11.04
N GLY A 101 -5.03 -6.18 -12.30
CA GLY A 101 -4.61 -7.53 -12.69
C GLY A 101 -3.30 -7.94 -12.00
N ILE A 102 -2.35 -7.02 -11.91
CA ILE A 102 -1.09 -7.22 -11.18
C ILE A 102 -1.31 -7.43 -9.68
N GLU A 103 -2.14 -6.59 -9.03
CA GLU A 103 -2.46 -6.75 -7.60
C GLU A 103 -3.23 -8.05 -7.33
N THR A 104 -4.10 -8.46 -8.25
CA THR A 104 -4.81 -9.75 -8.17
C THR A 104 -3.84 -10.93 -8.29
N PHE A 105 -2.90 -10.86 -9.25
CA PHE A 105 -1.85 -11.87 -9.41
C PHE A 105 -0.96 -11.99 -8.15
N LEU A 106 -0.52 -10.86 -7.59
CA LEU A 106 0.25 -10.85 -6.35
C LEU A 106 -0.57 -11.42 -5.19
N GLY A 107 -1.86 -11.07 -5.13
CA GLY A 107 -2.79 -11.61 -4.14
C GLY A 107 -2.98 -13.11 -4.22
N ASP A 108 -3.14 -13.68 -5.41
CA ASP A 108 -3.28 -15.12 -5.60
C ASP A 108 -2.01 -15.88 -5.20
N ARG A 109 -0.86 -15.23 -5.33
CA ARG A 109 0.41 -15.74 -4.83
C ARG A 109 0.50 -15.67 -3.30
N ASP A 110 -0.08 -14.65 -2.69
CA ASP A 110 -0.15 -14.48 -1.22
C ASP A 110 -0.97 -15.58 -0.55
N LEU A 111 -2.09 -15.97 -1.15
CA LEU A 111 -2.94 -17.06 -0.65
C LEU A 111 -2.21 -18.40 -0.53
N LYS A 112 -1.14 -18.60 -1.31
CA LYS A 112 -0.34 -19.83 -1.31
C LYS A 112 0.82 -19.80 -0.31
N ARG A 113 1.07 -18.67 0.36
CA ARG A 113 2.16 -18.54 1.32
C ARG A 113 1.75 -19.11 2.67
N SER A 114 2.67 -19.81 3.31
CA SER A 114 2.57 -20.09 4.73
C SER A 114 2.93 -18.83 5.52
N VAL A 115 2.25 -18.67 6.65
CA VAL A 115 2.56 -17.64 7.64
C VAL A 115 3.10 -18.31 8.89
N LEU A 116 4.04 -17.63 9.54
CA LEU A 116 4.58 -18.08 10.82
C LEU A 116 3.84 -17.39 11.96
N PRO A 117 3.74 -18.02 13.14
CA PRO A 117 3.26 -17.36 14.35
C PRO A 117 4.06 -16.10 14.63
N VAL A 118 3.36 -14.99 14.88
CA VAL A 118 3.99 -13.73 15.25
C VAL A 118 4.23 -13.75 16.77
N PRO A 119 5.47 -13.51 17.24
CA PRO A 119 5.75 -13.49 18.66
C PRO A 119 5.02 -12.32 19.32
N LEU A 120 4.41 -12.59 20.49
CA LEU A 120 3.83 -11.54 21.32
C LEU A 120 4.93 -10.60 21.81
N ARG A 121 4.72 -9.29 21.61
CA ARG A 121 5.62 -8.21 22.03
C ARG A 121 4.96 -7.29 23.06
N HIS A 122 3.64 -7.39 23.21
CA HIS A 122 2.84 -6.55 24.07
C HIS A 122 1.98 -7.38 25.02
N LEU A 123 1.69 -6.83 26.20
CA LEU A 123 0.83 -7.48 27.21
C LEU A 123 -0.64 -7.05 27.10
N PHE A 124 -0.90 -5.87 26.53
CA PHE A 124 -2.24 -5.30 26.42
C PHE A 124 -3.06 -6.03 25.35
N LYS A 125 -4.15 -6.67 25.76
CA LYS A 125 -5.05 -7.37 24.83
C LYS A 125 -5.93 -6.39 24.08
N VAL A 126 -6.25 -6.71 22.82
CA VAL A 126 -7.16 -5.93 21.98
C VAL A 126 -8.34 -6.80 21.53
N ALA A 127 -9.56 -6.31 21.74
CA ALA A 127 -10.78 -6.94 21.24
C ALA A 127 -11.18 -6.34 19.90
N VAL A 128 -11.57 -7.18 18.95
CA VAL A 128 -12.16 -6.76 17.68
C VAL A 128 -13.58 -7.33 17.59
N ILE A 129 -14.59 -6.49 17.54
CA ILE A 129 -16.00 -6.88 17.46
C ILE A 129 -16.46 -6.83 16.01
N GLY A 130 -16.70 -7.99 15.43
CA GLY A 130 -17.05 -8.17 14.02
C GLY A 130 -15.85 -8.58 13.18
N ALA A 131 -15.99 -9.71 12.47
CA ALA A 131 -14.95 -10.26 11.60
C ALA A 131 -15.24 -9.96 10.11
N GLY A 132 -15.77 -8.78 9.80
CA GLY A 132 -15.81 -8.24 8.43
C GLY A 132 -14.42 -7.83 7.94
N THR A 133 -14.33 -7.35 6.70
CA THR A 133 -13.04 -6.94 6.08
C THR A 133 -12.29 -5.88 6.91
N ALA A 134 -13.00 -4.92 7.51
CA ALA A 134 -12.40 -3.90 8.38
C ALA A 134 -11.82 -4.51 9.67
N GLY A 135 -12.60 -5.34 10.37
CA GLY A 135 -12.21 -5.96 11.63
C GLY A 135 -11.05 -6.93 11.45
N LEU A 136 -11.11 -7.77 10.41
CA LEU A 136 -10.01 -8.67 10.05
C LEU A 136 -8.74 -7.89 9.68
N ALA A 137 -8.86 -6.76 8.96
CA ALA A 137 -7.70 -5.93 8.63
C ALA A 137 -7.08 -5.30 9.90
N ALA A 138 -7.90 -4.81 10.82
CA ALA A 138 -7.42 -4.31 12.12
C ALA A 138 -6.70 -5.42 12.90
N ALA A 139 -7.31 -6.60 12.99
CA ALA A 139 -6.73 -7.76 13.66
C ALA A 139 -5.39 -8.16 13.04
N TRP A 140 -5.28 -8.20 11.71
CA TRP A 140 -4.04 -8.51 11.01
C TRP A 140 -2.89 -7.60 11.43
N TYR A 141 -3.07 -6.28 11.35
CA TYR A 141 -2.01 -5.33 11.67
C TYR A 141 -1.68 -5.28 13.17
N LEU A 142 -2.66 -5.48 14.05
CA LEU A 142 -2.43 -5.60 15.49
C LEU A 142 -1.62 -6.87 15.83
N THR A 143 -1.95 -7.99 15.20
CA THR A 143 -1.22 -9.25 15.37
C THR A 143 0.20 -9.15 14.81
N GLU A 144 0.40 -8.55 13.63
CA GLU A 144 1.74 -8.28 13.08
C GLU A 144 2.59 -7.39 13.99
N ALA A 145 1.96 -6.43 14.68
CA ALA A 145 2.62 -5.59 15.68
C ALA A 145 2.96 -6.35 16.98
N GLY A 146 2.42 -7.56 17.18
CA GLY A 146 2.69 -8.41 18.33
C GLY A 146 1.76 -8.19 19.52
N PHE A 147 0.56 -7.63 19.30
CA PHE A 147 -0.48 -7.56 20.32
C PHE A 147 -1.24 -8.89 20.42
N PRO A 148 -1.69 -9.30 21.63
CA PRO A 148 -2.68 -10.36 21.77
C PRO A 148 -4.04 -9.86 21.28
N VAL A 149 -4.59 -10.48 20.25
CA VAL A 149 -5.85 -10.07 19.60
C VAL A 149 -6.88 -11.17 19.67
N THR A 150 -8.10 -10.82 20.09
CA THR A 150 -9.28 -11.69 19.99
C THR A 150 -10.35 -11.01 19.13
N VAL A 151 -10.79 -11.72 18.09
CA VAL A 151 -11.88 -11.30 17.20
C VAL A 151 -13.16 -12.02 17.62
N PHE A 152 -14.23 -11.27 17.86
CA PHE A 152 -15.56 -11.78 18.20
C PHE A 152 -16.49 -11.64 16.99
N GLU A 153 -16.89 -12.75 16.40
CA GLU A 153 -17.81 -12.81 15.26
C GLU A 153 -19.17 -13.34 15.71
N ALA A 154 -20.23 -12.61 15.36
CA ALA A 154 -21.59 -12.96 15.73
C ALA A 154 -22.12 -14.17 14.94
N GLY A 155 -21.72 -14.32 13.68
CA GLY A 155 -22.08 -15.43 12.82
C GLY A 155 -21.18 -16.66 13.00
N GLU A 156 -21.53 -17.74 12.31
CA GLU A 156 -20.75 -18.99 12.32
C GLU A 156 -19.42 -18.88 11.58
N LYS A 157 -19.29 -17.91 10.66
CA LYS A 157 -18.08 -17.67 9.87
C LYS A 157 -17.77 -16.19 9.76
N ALA A 158 -16.49 -15.84 9.78
CA ALA A 158 -15.99 -14.48 9.53
C ALA A 158 -16.26 -14.04 8.09
N GLY A 159 -16.21 -12.76 7.75
CA GLY A 159 -16.23 -12.26 6.37
C GLY A 159 -17.32 -11.24 6.04
N GLY A 160 -18.28 -11.02 6.95
CA GLY A 160 -19.37 -10.05 6.76
C GLY A 160 -20.15 -10.29 5.46
N HIS A 161 -20.68 -9.21 4.86
CA HIS A 161 -21.46 -9.28 3.61
C HIS A 161 -20.63 -9.75 2.41
N ILE A 162 -19.31 -9.54 2.41
CA ILE A 162 -18.42 -9.98 1.32
C ILE A 162 -18.42 -11.50 1.14
N ARG A 163 -18.76 -12.26 2.19
CA ARG A 163 -18.92 -13.71 2.11
C ARG A 163 -20.06 -14.17 1.19
N GLU A 164 -21.03 -13.31 0.87
CA GLU A 164 -22.11 -13.65 -0.09
C GLU A 164 -21.54 -14.00 -1.47
N ASN A 165 -20.41 -13.41 -1.85
CA ASN A 165 -19.65 -13.81 -3.02
C ASN A 165 -18.80 -15.05 -2.71
N LYS A 166 -19.13 -16.19 -3.32
CA LYS A 166 -18.45 -17.48 -3.09
C LYS A 166 -16.93 -17.45 -3.32
N THR A 167 -16.45 -16.69 -4.30
CA THR A 167 -15.01 -16.56 -4.56
C THR A 167 -14.34 -15.79 -3.42
N CYS A 168 -14.94 -14.68 -2.98
CA CYS A 168 -14.43 -13.90 -1.86
C CYS A 168 -14.50 -14.67 -0.54
N ALA A 169 -15.54 -15.48 -0.34
CA ALA A 169 -15.70 -16.36 0.80
C ALA A 169 -14.52 -17.33 0.96
N ALA A 170 -14.12 -18.00 -0.14
CA ALA A 170 -12.99 -18.94 -0.12
C ALA A 170 -11.65 -18.24 0.14
N ILE A 171 -11.46 -17.04 -0.44
CA ILE A 171 -10.30 -16.18 -0.19
C ILE A 171 -10.24 -15.77 1.29
N LEU A 172 -11.38 -15.37 1.87
CA LEU A 172 -11.49 -14.99 3.27
C LEU A 172 -11.22 -16.16 4.22
N ASP A 173 -11.72 -17.36 3.91
CA ASP A 173 -11.41 -18.55 4.71
C ASP A 173 -9.89 -18.77 4.80
N THR A 174 -9.19 -18.65 3.67
CA THR A 174 -7.72 -18.76 3.64
C THR A 174 -7.04 -17.67 4.48
N TYR A 175 -7.48 -16.41 4.39
CA TYR A 175 -6.88 -15.33 5.19
C TYR A 175 -7.19 -15.44 6.68
N VAL A 176 -8.36 -15.97 7.06
CA VAL A 176 -8.72 -16.23 8.46
C VAL A 176 -7.83 -17.34 9.03
N ASP A 177 -7.61 -18.42 8.27
CA ASP A 177 -6.70 -19.51 8.67
C ASP A 177 -5.27 -19.00 8.85
N GLN A 178 -4.79 -18.14 7.94
CA GLN A 178 -3.50 -17.46 8.07
C GLN A 178 -3.46 -16.57 9.33
N LEU A 179 -4.50 -15.75 9.56
CA LEU A 179 -4.58 -14.85 10.71
C LEU A 179 -4.58 -15.61 12.05
N GLN A 180 -5.24 -16.76 12.10
CA GLN A 180 -5.20 -17.67 13.26
C GLN A 180 -3.82 -18.32 13.42
N SER A 181 -3.20 -18.75 12.32
CA SER A 181 -1.83 -19.29 12.31
C SER A 181 -0.78 -18.27 12.77
N MET A 182 -1.03 -16.98 12.56
CA MET A 182 -0.21 -15.88 13.09
C MET A 182 -0.37 -15.70 14.61
N GLY A 183 -1.43 -16.22 15.21
CA GLY A 183 -1.69 -16.15 16.67
C GLY A 183 -2.95 -15.39 17.08
N THR A 184 -3.78 -14.96 16.12
CA THR A 184 -5.05 -14.28 16.43
C THR A 184 -6.10 -15.30 16.89
N GLU A 185 -6.78 -15.03 17.99
CA GLU A 185 -7.94 -15.83 18.40
C GLU A 185 -9.20 -15.32 17.67
N VAL A 186 -9.94 -16.22 17.01
CA VAL A 186 -11.21 -15.87 16.34
C VAL A 186 -12.33 -16.71 16.96
N ARG A 187 -13.29 -16.05 17.61
CA ARG A 187 -14.45 -16.66 18.26
C ARG A 187 -15.69 -16.45 17.41
N HIS A 188 -16.18 -17.53 16.82
CA HIS A 188 -17.43 -17.55 16.05
C HIS A 188 -18.65 -17.75 16.95
N ALA A 189 -19.84 -17.48 16.43
CA ALA A 189 -21.12 -17.56 17.14
C ALA A 189 -21.12 -16.80 18.48
N CYS A 190 -20.32 -15.72 18.56
CA CYS A 190 -20.07 -14.95 19.75
C CYS A 190 -20.44 -13.48 19.51
N ARG A 191 -21.72 -13.15 19.72
CA ARG A 191 -22.22 -11.79 19.56
C ARG A 191 -21.94 -10.95 20.81
N ILE A 192 -21.19 -9.86 20.63
CA ILE A 192 -21.11 -8.77 21.62
C ILE A 192 -22.17 -7.74 21.26
N SER A 193 -23.13 -7.50 22.17
CA SER A 193 -24.20 -6.53 21.96
C SER A 193 -23.80 -5.16 22.50
N LEU A 194 -23.62 -4.18 21.62
CA LEU A 194 -23.28 -2.80 22.02
C LEU A 194 -24.44 -2.08 22.74
N ASN A 195 -25.66 -2.61 22.63
CA ASN A 195 -26.83 -2.07 23.34
C ASN A 195 -26.93 -2.59 24.78
N TYR A 196 -26.08 -3.54 25.18
CA TYR A 196 -26.03 -4.03 26.55
C TYR A 196 -25.29 -3.03 27.44
N ALA A 197 -25.89 -2.58 28.54
CA ALA A 197 -25.37 -1.45 29.32
C ALA A 197 -23.94 -1.62 29.86
N CYS A 198 -23.46 -2.86 30.06
CA CYS A 198 -22.13 -3.14 30.64
C CYS A 198 -21.14 -3.75 29.64
N TRP A 199 -21.39 -3.62 28.32
CA TRP A 199 -20.58 -4.29 27.30
C TRP A 199 -19.09 -3.91 27.32
N LYS A 200 -18.75 -2.70 27.78
CA LYS A 200 -17.37 -2.23 27.89
C LYS A 200 -16.71 -2.82 29.11
N GLU A 201 -17.39 -2.75 30.25
CA GLU A 201 -16.93 -3.24 31.54
C GLU A 201 -16.65 -4.75 31.45
N ASP A 202 -17.52 -5.51 30.79
CA ASP A 202 -17.29 -6.94 30.53
C ASP A 202 -15.98 -7.20 29.75
N LEU A 203 -15.69 -6.40 28.73
CA LEU A 203 -14.45 -6.53 27.95
C LEU A 203 -13.22 -6.07 28.75
N GLU A 204 -13.36 -5.04 29.58
CA GLU A 204 -12.31 -4.60 30.49
C GLU A 204 -11.99 -5.66 31.55
N ASP A 205 -13.02 -6.31 32.11
CA ASP A 205 -12.91 -7.41 33.07
C ASP A 205 -12.26 -8.67 32.44
N MET A 206 -12.49 -8.90 31.14
CA MET A 206 -11.77 -9.91 30.36
C MET A 206 -10.30 -9.53 30.05
N GLY A 207 -9.89 -8.31 30.41
CA GLY A 207 -8.54 -7.79 30.30
C GLY A 207 -8.22 -7.11 28.95
N PHE A 208 -9.23 -6.75 28.16
CA PHE A 208 -9.03 -5.99 26.93
C PHE A 208 -8.80 -4.51 27.24
N ARG A 209 -7.73 -3.94 26.69
CA ARG A 209 -7.37 -2.53 26.93
C ARG A 209 -7.79 -1.60 25.80
N ALA A 210 -8.04 -2.14 24.62
CA ALA A 210 -8.60 -1.42 23.49
C ALA A 210 -9.62 -2.29 22.76
N VAL A 211 -10.61 -1.63 22.14
CA VAL A 211 -11.69 -2.28 21.39
C VAL A 211 -11.81 -1.66 20.00
N VAL A 212 -11.91 -2.50 18.98
CA VAL A 212 -12.27 -2.11 17.61
C VAL A 212 -13.69 -2.59 17.33
N ILE A 213 -14.59 -1.66 17.00
CA ILE A 213 -15.96 -1.95 16.58
C ILE A 213 -16.01 -1.98 15.06
N ALA A 214 -16.30 -3.15 14.50
CA ALA A 214 -16.40 -3.43 13.07
C ALA A 214 -17.70 -4.19 12.74
N THR A 215 -18.81 -3.80 13.39
CA THR A 215 -20.12 -4.47 13.28
C THR A 215 -20.85 -4.20 11.97
N GLY A 216 -20.33 -3.31 11.13
CA GLY A 216 -20.91 -2.99 9.82
C GLY A 216 -22.08 -2.02 9.92
N SER A 217 -23.29 -2.50 10.15
CA SER A 217 -24.50 -1.68 10.02
C SER A 217 -24.56 -0.49 10.99
N PRO A 218 -25.22 0.62 10.61
CA PRO A 218 -25.56 1.71 11.52
C PRO A 218 -26.28 1.19 12.77
N LEU A 219 -26.07 1.87 13.88
CA LEU A 219 -26.72 1.53 15.13
C LEU A 219 -28.12 2.14 15.11
N ASN A 220 -29.14 1.27 15.12
CA ASN A 220 -30.53 1.70 15.22
C ASN A 220 -30.85 1.94 16.70
N GLY A 221 -31.09 3.19 17.09
CA GLY A 221 -31.57 3.55 18.43
C GLY A 221 -30.63 4.49 19.19
N GLU A 222 -30.63 4.34 20.52
CA GLU A 222 -29.78 5.13 21.40
C GLU A 222 -28.29 4.80 21.21
N ALA A 223 -27.44 5.80 21.36
CA ALA A 223 -26.01 5.62 21.29
C ALA A 223 -25.53 4.63 22.37
N PRO A 224 -24.68 3.63 22.01
CA PRO A 224 -24.06 2.78 23.01
C PRO A 224 -23.36 3.63 24.07
N GLN A 225 -23.38 3.15 25.31
CA GLN A 225 -22.95 3.91 26.47
C GLN A 225 -21.57 4.59 26.26
N GLY A 226 -21.56 5.94 26.26
CA GLY A 226 -20.36 6.77 26.12
C GLY A 226 -19.87 7.02 24.70
N LEU A 227 -20.48 6.40 23.69
CA LEU A 227 -20.18 6.66 22.28
C LEU A 227 -21.06 7.79 21.73
N GLU A 228 -20.48 8.64 20.91
CA GLU A 228 -21.23 9.61 20.11
C GLU A 228 -21.62 8.99 18.76
N LEU A 229 -22.82 9.28 18.27
CA LEU A 229 -23.24 8.93 16.92
C LEU A 229 -23.24 10.17 16.02
N SER A 230 -23.00 9.94 14.73
CA SER A 230 -23.22 10.89 13.65
C SER A 230 -24.70 10.96 13.26
N GLU A 231 -25.05 11.94 12.43
CA GLU A 231 -26.41 12.09 11.90
C GLU A 231 -26.89 10.87 11.11
N SER A 232 -25.97 10.08 10.53
CA SER A 232 -26.28 8.84 9.82
C SER A 232 -26.47 7.61 10.73
N GLY A 233 -26.40 7.78 12.06
CA GLY A 233 -26.54 6.70 13.04
C GLY A 233 -25.28 5.83 13.19
N ARG A 234 -24.16 6.25 12.60
CA ARG A 234 -22.85 5.59 12.71
C ARG A 234 -22.05 6.14 13.88
N ILE A 235 -21.11 5.37 14.40
CA ILE A 235 -20.23 5.82 15.49
C ILE A 235 -19.36 6.97 14.97
N LYS A 236 -19.43 8.10 15.65
CA LYS A 236 -18.61 9.27 15.34
C LYS A 236 -17.17 8.99 15.74
N VAL A 237 -16.25 9.20 14.80
CA VAL A 237 -14.83 8.93 14.99
C VAL A 237 -13.97 10.06 14.44
N ASP A 238 -12.72 10.13 14.92
CA ASP A 238 -11.68 10.92 14.28
C ASP A 238 -11.35 10.36 12.89
N SER A 239 -11.27 11.26 11.90
CA SER A 239 -11.09 10.91 10.48
C SER A 239 -9.74 10.27 10.13
N HIS A 240 -8.72 10.43 10.98
CA HIS A 240 -7.38 9.89 10.73
C HIS A 240 -7.14 8.59 11.50
N THR A 241 -7.53 8.57 12.76
CA THR A 241 -7.23 7.51 13.73
C THR A 241 -8.37 6.51 13.93
N PHE A 242 -9.60 6.86 13.52
CA PHE A 242 -10.81 6.08 13.77
C PHE A 242 -11.16 5.90 15.26
N GLN A 243 -10.57 6.75 16.12
CA GLN A 243 -10.86 6.78 17.54
C GLN A 243 -12.25 7.41 17.77
N SER A 244 -13.05 6.79 18.63
CA SER A 244 -14.35 7.32 19.05
C SER A 244 -14.22 8.41 20.13
N SER A 245 -15.34 8.87 20.68
CA SER A 245 -15.37 9.73 21.88
C SER A 245 -14.71 9.08 23.12
N VAL A 246 -14.58 7.75 23.15
CA VAL A 246 -13.89 7.02 24.20
C VAL A 246 -12.48 6.65 23.75
N ARG A 247 -11.48 7.05 24.54
CA ARG A 247 -10.05 6.96 24.18
C ARG A 247 -9.60 5.54 23.76
N THR A 248 -10.14 4.49 24.36
CA THR A 248 -9.75 3.09 24.11
C THR A 248 -10.63 2.39 23.08
N ILE A 249 -11.63 3.07 22.51
CA ILE A 249 -12.60 2.48 21.58
C ILE A 249 -12.46 3.13 20.21
N PHE A 250 -12.38 2.28 19.19
CA PHE A 250 -12.24 2.65 17.79
C PHE A 250 -13.41 2.05 17.01
N ALA A 251 -13.86 2.69 15.94
CA ALA A 251 -14.88 2.15 15.06
C ALA A 251 -14.43 2.24 13.61
N VAL A 252 -14.61 1.17 12.84
CA VAL A 252 -14.05 0.98 11.50
C VAL A 252 -15.07 0.39 10.54
N GLY A 253 -14.80 0.51 9.24
CA GLY A 253 -15.70 0.08 8.18
C GLY A 253 -17.04 0.81 8.25
N ASP A 254 -18.12 0.14 7.83
CA ASP A 254 -19.43 0.76 7.73
C ASP A 254 -20.02 1.20 9.09
N ALA A 255 -19.45 0.71 10.20
CA ALA A 255 -19.85 1.13 11.55
C ALA A 255 -19.49 2.61 11.83
N ALA A 256 -18.54 3.16 11.07
CA ALA A 256 -18.05 4.52 11.19
C ALA A 256 -18.06 5.31 9.87
N LEU A 257 -18.02 4.63 8.72
CA LEU A 257 -17.91 5.25 7.40
C LEU A 257 -19.22 5.16 6.61
N ASP A 258 -19.57 6.26 5.96
CA ASP A 258 -20.67 6.32 4.99
C ASP A 258 -20.18 5.93 3.59
N ASN A 259 -20.85 4.97 2.95
CA ASN A 259 -20.61 4.56 1.55
C ASN A 259 -19.14 4.28 1.20
N ALA A 260 -18.40 3.65 2.13
CA ALA A 260 -17.02 3.31 1.90
C ALA A 260 -16.88 2.20 0.85
N SER A 261 -15.89 2.31 -0.03
CA SER A 261 -15.43 1.17 -0.80
C SER A 261 -14.80 0.11 0.11
N GLU A 262 -14.82 -1.15 -0.30
CA GLU A 262 -14.21 -2.26 0.46
C GLU A 262 -12.72 -2.03 0.78
N VAL A 263 -12.02 -1.36 -0.13
CA VAL A 263 -10.63 -0.97 0.08
C VAL A 263 -10.53 0.05 1.22
N GLN A 264 -11.40 1.08 1.26
CA GLN A 264 -11.47 2.05 2.37
C GLN A 264 -11.83 1.38 3.70
N THR A 265 -12.74 0.41 3.66
CA THR A 265 -13.14 -0.40 4.82
C THR A 265 -11.92 -1.13 5.43
N MET A 266 -11.10 -1.81 4.62
CA MET A 266 -9.85 -2.43 5.11
C MET A 266 -8.83 -1.40 5.63
N ILE A 267 -8.71 -0.25 4.97
CA ILE A 267 -7.78 0.82 5.37
C ILE A 267 -8.17 1.43 6.72
N SER A 268 -9.46 1.57 7.00
CA SER A 268 -9.93 2.04 8.30
C SER A 268 -9.46 1.11 9.43
N GLY A 269 -9.52 -0.20 9.22
CA GLY A 269 -8.96 -1.21 10.13
C GLY A 269 -7.47 -1.03 10.37
N LYS A 270 -6.68 -0.83 9.28
CA LYS A 270 -5.24 -0.53 9.39
C LYS A 270 -4.96 0.71 10.23
N LYS A 271 -5.68 1.80 9.96
CA LYS A 271 -5.48 3.09 10.64
C LYS A 271 -5.81 2.98 12.13
N ALA A 272 -6.92 2.31 12.47
CA ALA A 272 -7.27 2.04 13.85
C ALA A 272 -6.21 1.17 14.55
N ALA A 273 -5.70 0.13 13.90
CA ALA A 273 -4.63 -0.71 14.44
C ALA A 273 -3.36 0.09 14.76
N GLN A 274 -2.94 0.98 13.85
CA GLN A 274 -1.81 1.89 14.09
C GLN A 274 -2.08 2.83 15.28
N ALA A 275 -3.27 3.43 15.34
CA ALA A 275 -3.65 4.33 16.42
C ALA A 275 -3.72 3.63 17.79
N ILE A 276 -4.25 2.41 17.83
CA ILE A 276 -4.26 1.54 19.02
C ILE A 276 -2.82 1.24 19.46
N GLY A 277 -1.96 0.84 18.52
CA GLY A 277 -0.56 0.59 18.78
C GLY A 277 0.14 1.80 19.41
N ASN A 278 -0.14 3.01 18.91
CA ASN A 278 0.38 4.25 19.47
C ASN A 278 -0.11 4.49 20.91
N ILE A 279 -1.42 4.46 21.15
CA ILE A 279 -1.96 4.78 22.48
C ILE A 279 -1.56 3.78 23.55
N LEU A 280 -1.47 2.49 23.22
CA LEU A 280 -1.10 1.43 24.17
C LEU A 280 0.38 1.48 24.53
N GLN A 281 1.20 2.14 23.70
CA GLN A 281 2.61 2.42 23.97
C GLN A 281 2.83 3.81 24.60
N GLY A 282 1.76 4.55 24.90
CA GLY A 282 1.83 5.87 25.54
C GLY A 282 2.09 7.04 24.58
N ALA A 283 2.00 6.82 23.26
CA ALA A 283 2.08 7.87 22.25
C ALA A 283 0.71 8.47 21.91
N ASN A 284 0.71 9.59 21.20
CA ASN A 284 -0.52 10.17 20.62
C ASN A 284 -1.06 9.24 19.53
N ALA A 285 -2.39 9.09 19.47
CA ALA A 285 -3.06 8.18 18.53
C ALA A 285 -2.65 8.42 17.07
N ASP A 286 -2.48 9.68 16.67
CA ASP A 286 -2.19 10.12 15.31
C ASP A 286 -0.69 10.15 14.96
N MET A 287 0.19 9.69 15.86
CA MET A 287 1.63 9.69 15.64
C MET A 287 1.99 8.91 14.36
N GLY A 288 2.68 9.59 13.43
CA GLY A 288 3.09 9.02 12.15
C GLY A 288 1.97 8.85 11.12
N MET A 289 0.76 9.38 11.37
CA MET A 289 -0.39 9.28 10.45
C MET A 289 -0.55 10.50 9.54
N HIS A 290 0.08 11.62 9.89
CA HIS A 290 0.06 12.87 9.12
C HIS A 290 1.16 12.89 8.07
N PHE A 291 0.83 12.54 6.82
CA PHE A 291 1.76 12.65 5.70
C PHE A 291 1.12 13.39 4.53
N ARG A 292 1.61 14.61 4.23
CA ARG A 292 1.21 15.32 3.01
C ARG A 292 1.92 14.71 1.80
N ARG A 293 1.13 14.10 0.92
CA ARG A 293 1.64 13.57 -0.35
C ARG A 293 1.64 14.68 -1.38
N HIS A 294 2.82 15.02 -1.89
CA HIS A 294 2.95 15.89 -3.06
C HIS A 294 2.91 15.04 -4.32
N THR A 295 1.84 15.20 -5.12
CA THR A 295 1.67 14.46 -6.37
C THR A 295 2.55 15.05 -7.46
N LEU A 296 3.25 14.18 -8.18
CA LEU A 296 4.00 14.57 -9.37
C LEU A 296 3.07 14.86 -10.55
N PRO A 297 3.46 15.78 -11.45
CA PRO A 297 2.75 15.93 -12.71
C PRO A 297 2.83 14.64 -13.52
N SER A 298 1.82 14.40 -14.37
CA SER A 298 1.85 13.29 -15.30
C SER A 298 3.05 13.39 -16.22
N ARG A 299 3.81 12.30 -16.33
CA ARG A 299 4.94 12.19 -17.24
C ARG A 299 4.41 12.14 -18.68
N SER A 300 4.95 12.97 -19.57
CA SER A 300 4.66 12.83 -21.00
C SER A 300 5.26 11.51 -21.52
N PRO A 301 4.45 10.63 -22.15
CA PRO A 301 4.95 9.38 -22.70
C PRO A 301 5.40 9.52 -24.17
N SER A 302 5.55 10.73 -24.71
CA SER A 302 5.99 10.97 -26.08
C SER A 302 7.31 10.26 -26.39
N GLY A 303 7.39 9.62 -27.56
CA GLY A 303 8.58 8.90 -28.03
C GLY A 303 8.75 7.49 -27.44
N LEU A 304 7.83 7.02 -26.60
CA LEU A 304 7.81 5.63 -26.13
C LEU A 304 7.04 4.73 -27.10
N GLU A 305 7.45 3.46 -27.14
CA GLU A 305 6.77 2.42 -27.90
C GLU A 305 5.38 2.11 -27.33
N ARG A 306 4.39 1.94 -28.21
CA ARG A 306 3.04 1.49 -27.86
C ARG A 306 3.05 -0.01 -27.61
N LEU A 307 2.49 -0.43 -26.48
CA LEU A 307 2.42 -1.82 -26.06
C LEU A 307 0.98 -2.16 -25.69
N SER A 308 0.50 -3.30 -26.19
CA SER A 308 -0.82 -3.82 -25.85
C SER A 308 -0.93 -4.10 -24.36
N ARG A 309 -2.08 -3.75 -23.76
CA ARG A 309 -2.39 -4.08 -22.37
C ARG A 309 -2.72 -5.57 -22.25
N HIS A 310 -2.13 -6.24 -21.28
CA HIS A 310 -2.43 -7.64 -21.03
C HIS A 310 -3.78 -7.73 -20.28
N PRO A 311 -4.78 -8.41 -20.86
CA PRO A 311 -6.08 -8.57 -20.21
C PRO A 311 -5.94 -9.52 -19.01
N PRO A 312 -6.80 -9.38 -18.00
CA PRO A 312 -6.87 -10.36 -16.94
C PRO A 312 -7.42 -11.70 -17.47
N THR A 313 -7.09 -12.79 -16.79
CA THR A 313 -7.72 -14.10 -16.97
C THR A 313 -9.19 -14.07 -16.54
N ALA A 314 -9.96 -15.12 -16.83
CA ALA A 314 -11.41 -15.17 -16.57
C ALA A 314 -11.79 -14.97 -15.10
N ASP A 315 -10.88 -15.29 -14.17
CA ASP A 315 -10.99 -15.10 -12.73
C ASP A 315 -10.49 -13.72 -12.23
N GLY A 316 -10.11 -12.84 -13.15
CA GLY A 316 -9.59 -11.50 -12.88
C GLY A 316 -8.07 -11.41 -12.64
N SER A 317 -7.36 -12.54 -12.65
CA SER A 317 -5.92 -12.62 -12.35
C SER A 317 -5.03 -12.44 -13.60
N MET A 318 -3.75 -12.79 -13.51
CA MET A 318 -2.81 -12.83 -14.63
C MET A 318 -1.88 -14.06 -14.53
N THR A 319 -1.33 -14.49 -15.67
CA THR A 319 -0.19 -15.41 -15.65
C THR A 319 1.08 -14.68 -15.20
N LEU A 320 2.12 -15.42 -14.79
CA LEU A 320 3.40 -14.82 -14.44
C LEU A 320 3.98 -14.00 -15.60
N GLU A 321 3.96 -14.55 -16.80
CA GLU A 321 4.45 -13.90 -18.01
C GLU A 321 3.69 -12.59 -18.27
N SER A 322 2.36 -12.63 -18.31
CA SER A 322 1.54 -11.44 -18.52
C SER A 322 1.71 -10.39 -17.41
N ALA A 323 1.88 -10.80 -16.15
CA ALA A 323 2.12 -9.86 -15.05
C ALA A 323 3.49 -9.17 -15.20
N LEU A 324 4.53 -9.89 -15.63
CA LEU A 324 5.85 -9.33 -15.88
C LEU A 324 5.83 -8.39 -17.08
N GLU A 325 5.25 -8.80 -18.21
CA GLU A 325 5.11 -7.97 -19.41
C GLU A 325 4.28 -6.71 -19.15
N GLU A 326 3.16 -6.84 -18.44
CA GLU A 326 2.34 -5.70 -18.04
C GLU A 326 3.11 -4.74 -17.11
N SER A 327 3.95 -5.28 -16.22
CA SER A 327 4.81 -4.44 -15.37
C SER A 327 5.84 -3.65 -16.19
N GLN A 328 6.33 -4.19 -17.32
CA GLN A 328 7.25 -3.48 -18.22
C GLN A 328 6.59 -2.29 -18.94
N ARG A 329 5.25 -2.25 -19.03
CA ARG A 329 4.52 -1.07 -19.53
C ARG A 329 4.55 0.11 -18.55
N CYS A 330 4.80 -0.14 -17.27
CA CYS A 330 4.82 0.89 -16.23
C CYS A 330 5.99 1.86 -16.41
N LEU A 331 5.66 3.16 -16.43
CA LEU A 331 6.62 4.25 -16.61
C LEU A 331 7.40 4.61 -15.34
N THR A 332 7.12 3.94 -14.22
CA THR A 332 7.70 4.18 -12.90
C THR A 332 7.76 5.68 -12.54
N CYS A 333 6.68 6.41 -12.85
CA CYS A 333 6.61 7.87 -12.80
C CYS A 333 7.12 8.43 -11.47
N GLY A 334 8.19 9.25 -11.53
CA GLY A 334 8.79 9.85 -10.35
C GLY A 334 9.96 9.10 -9.74
N SER A 335 10.38 7.98 -10.32
CA SER A 335 11.71 7.43 -10.03
C SER A 335 12.79 8.46 -10.38
N ARG A 336 14.01 8.30 -9.90
CA ARG A 336 15.17 9.08 -10.35
C ARG A 336 16.28 8.12 -10.74
N ALA A 337 17.06 8.46 -11.77
CA ALA A 337 18.22 7.68 -12.11
C ALA A 337 19.36 8.03 -11.16
N TYR A 338 20.16 7.03 -10.77
CA TYR A 338 21.44 7.24 -10.09
C TYR A 338 22.51 6.36 -10.72
N ILE A 339 23.77 6.76 -10.52
CA ILE A 339 24.94 6.06 -11.05
C ILE A 339 25.32 4.98 -10.02
N ALA A 340 25.15 3.72 -10.38
CA ALA A 340 25.45 2.60 -9.49
C ALA A 340 26.89 2.10 -9.66
N TYR A 341 27.39 2.08 -10.90
CA TYR A 341 28.72 1.56 -11.24
C TYR A 341 29.52 2.61 -12.02
N PRO A 342 29.96 3.70 -11.38
CA PRO A 342 30.61 4.81 -12.07
C PRO A 342 31.89 4.39 -12.82
N ASP A 343 32.65 3.45 -12.26
CA ASP A 343 33.94 3.00 -12.80
C ASP A 343 33.82 2.21 -14.12
N ASP A 344 32.64 1.60 -14.36
CA ASP A 344 32.36 0.85 -15.57
C ASP A 344 32.06 1.77 -16.76
N CYS A 345 31.82 3.07 -16.54
CA CYS A 345 31.45 4.00 -17.60
C CYS A 345 32.52 4.09 -18.71
N MET A 346 32.14 3.78 -19.96
CA MET A 346 33.01 3.92 -21.14
C MET A 346 32.91 5.27 -21.86
N THR A 347 32.18 6.25 -21.29
CA THR A 347 32.01 7.60 -21.87
C THR A 347 31.57 7.61 -23.34
N CYS A 348 30.61 6.74 -23.71
CA CYS A 348 30.06 6.68 -25.07
C CYS A 348 28.96 7.72 -25.36
N PHE A 349 28.61 8.56 -24.38
CA PHE A 349 27.58 9.62 -24.44
C PHE A 349 26.14 9.16 -24.71
N ALA A 350 25.89 7.86 -24.91
CA ALA A 350 24.57 7.38 -25.28
C ALA A 350 23.48 7.77 -24.26
N CYS A 351 23.80 7.73 -22.96
CA CYS A 351 22.87 8.13 -21.90
C CYS A 351 22.56 9.64 -21.90
N GLU A 352 23.51 10.50 -22.25
CA GLU A 352 23.33 11.95 -22.36
C GLU A 352 22.52 12.29 -23.60
N THR A 353 22.95 11.81 -24.77
CA THR A 353 22.31 12.12 -26.07
C THR A 353 20.88 11.63 -26.16
N HIS A 354 20.57 10.47 -25.55
CA HIS A 354 19.21 9.91 -25.56
C HIS A 354 18.37 10.35 -24.35
N CYS A 355 18.89 11.16 -23.43
CA CYS A 355 18.12 11.60 -22.27
C CYS A 355 17.05 12.62 -22.69
N PRO A 356 15.74 12.29 -22.66
CA PRO A 356 14.70 13.21 -23.11
C PRO A 356 14.56 14.44 -22.21
N ALA A 357 15.06 14.36 -20.98
CA ALA A 357 15.04 15.47 -20.03
C ALA A 357 16.33 16.31 -20.04
N GLY A 358 17.35 15.93 -20.83
CA GLY A 358 18.68 16.57 -20.77
C GLY A 358 19.24 16.62 -19.35
N ALA A 359 19.09 15.53 -18.59
CA ALA A 359 19.39 15.48 -17.16
C ALA A 359 20.73 14.80 -16.83
N ILE A 360 21.46 14.30 -17.83
CA ILE A 360 22.71 13.56 -17.62
C ILE A 360 23.83 14.32 -18.31
N ASP A 361 24.93 14.54 -17.59
CA ASP A 361 26.15 15.14 -18.12
C ASP A 361 27.26 14.08 -18.09
N VAL A 362 27.89 13.83 -19.24
CA VAL A 362 29.02 12.90 -19.36
C VAL A 362 30.28 13.69 -19.62
N ASP A 363 31.25 13.59 -18.69
CA ASP A 363 32.57 14.17 -18.92
C ASP A 363 33.30 13.39 -20.01
N PRO A 364 33.81 14.07 -21.07
CA PRO A 364 34.52 13.45 -22.19
C PRO A 364 35.80 12.69 -21.82
N PHE A 365 36.33 12.87 -20.61
CA PHE A 365 37.54 12.20 -20.19
C PHE A 365 37.27 11.17 -19.08
N LYS A 366 37.84 9.96 -19.23
CA LYS A 366 37.71 8.87 -18.25
C LYS A 366 38.64 9.07 -17.05
N GLU A 367 39.77 9.75 -17.25
CA GLU A 367 40.68 10.20 -16.19
C GLU A 367 40.84 11.73 -16.26
N PHE A 368 40.98 12.36 -15.10
CA PHE A 368 41.47 13.74 -15.00
C PHE A 368 42.93 13.79 -15.48
N HIS A 369 43.16 14.03 -16.76
CA HIS A 369 44.50 14.29 -17.26
C HIS A 369 44.93 15.71 -16.82
N PRO A 370 46.04 15.89 -16.08
CA PRO A 370 46.50 17.19 -15.57
C PRO A 370 46.76 18.28 -16.62
N ARG A 371 46.66 17.96 -17.92
CA ARG A 371 46.88 18.90 -19.04
C ARG A 371 45.59 19.63 -19.45
N HIS A 372 44.43 19.25 -18.93
CA HIS A 372 43.14 19.88 -19.23
C HIS A 372 42.69 20.90 -18.17
N LEU A 373 43.57 21.25 -17.22
CA LEU A 373 43.30 22.22 -16.14
C LEU A 373 42.87 23.62 -16.63
N ASP A 374 43.17 23.99 -17.89
CA ASP A 374 43.05 25.37 -18.35
C ASP A 374 41.75 25.76 -19.07
N ARG A 375 40.74 24.88 -19.20
CA ARG A 375 39.57 25.20 -20.04
C ARG A 375 38.21 25.34 -19.34
N ARG A 376 38.08 25.06 -18.03
CA ARG A 376 36.83 25.31 -17.27
C ARG A 376 36.95 26.41 -16.19
N PHE A 377 38.11 27.05 -16.04
CA PHE A 377 38.28 28.22 -15.14
C PHE A 377 38.23 29.58 -15.84
N ILE A 378 38.11 29.63 -17.17
CA ILE A 378 37.83 30.89 -17.90
C ILE A 378 36.32 31.05 -18.03
N GLY A 379 35.68 31.24 -16.89
CA GLY A 379 34.25 31.48 -16.73
C GLY A 379 33.95 32.00 -15.33
N GLY A 380 34.93 32.65 -14.71
CA GLY A 380 34.73 33.40 -13.49
C GLY A 380 33.80 34.59 -13.77
N ARG A 381 32.78 34.70 -12.94
CA ARG A 381 31.98 35.90 -12.70
C ARG A 381 32.81 37.18 -12.94
N LYS A 382 32.30 38.06 -13.80
CA LYS A 382 32.37 39.50 -13.57
C LYS A 382 30.99 39.95 -13.15
#